data_AF-A0A7K2VSV6-F1
#
_entry.id   AF-A0A7K2VSV6-F1
#
_cell.length_a   1.000
_cell.length_b   1.000
_cell.length_c   1.000
_cell.angle_alpha   90.00
_cell.angle_beta   90.00
_cell.angle_gamma   90.00
#
_symmetry.space_group_name_H-M   'P 1'
#
loop_
_entity.id
_entity.type
_entity.pdbx_description
1 polymer ?
#
loop_
_entity_poly.entity_id
_entity_poly.type
_entity_poly.pdbx_seq_one_letter_code
_entity_poly.pdbx_strand_id
1 'polypeptide(L)'
;RPGRGHFCTASVVHSPAHDLLVTAAHCITHVDGKLFFAPGYRNGRAPYGTWPVGEWVLPAGWTADKDEDSDVAFAHVGEVDGRRVEDVVGGNRFATGTVAGASAVTLFGLPDARETPVMCTDRPVARGLTQQRVHCPGFSGGTSGSPWLDGSGQVVGVLGGHQRGGSTADVSYSVVLGRAAAELYRTATGS
;
A
#
# COMPACT_ATOMS: atom_id res chain seq x y z
N ARG A 1 -0.97 -20.33 -1.92
CA ARG A 1 -1.04 -20.24 -3.41
C ARG A 1 0.33 -20.67 -3.93
N PRO A 2 0.42 -21.67 -4.84
CA PRO A 2 1.28 -22.84 -4.60
C PRO A 2 2.68 -22.45 -4.09
N GLY A 3 2.93 -22.76 -2.82
CA GLY A 3 4.21 -22.58 -2.14
C GLY A 3 4.45 -21.28 -1.36
N ARG A 4 3.59 -20.94 -0.37
CA ARG A 4 3.89 -20.01 0.77
C ARG A 4 4.76 -18.76 0.44
N GLY A 5 4.49 -18.11 -0.69
CA GLY A 5 5.13 -16.83 -1.03
C GLY A 5 4.60 -15.70 -0.13
N HIS A 6 5.44 -14.70 0.10
CA HIS A 6 5.09 -13.48 0.80
C HIS A 6 3.90 -12.79 0.10
N PHE A 7 2.86 -12.44 0.87
CA PHE A 7 1.64 -11.79 0.36
C PHE A 7 1.44 -10.44 1.03
N CYS A 8 1.05 -9.45 0.23
CA CYS A 8 0.74 -8.10 0.66
C CYS A 8 -0.50 -7.58 -0.07
N THR A 9 -1.01 -6.46 0.42
CA THR A 9 -1.98 -5.61 -0.24
C THR A 9 -1.26 -4.45 -0.94
N ALA A 10 -1.85 -3.95 -2.03
CA ALA A 10 -1.41 -2.75 -2.73
C ALA A 10 -2.63 -2.04 -3.31
N SER A 11 -2.47 -0.78 -3.71
CA SER A 11 -3.50 -0.02 -4.41
C SER A 11 -2.93 0.68 -5.63
N VAL A 12 -3.75 0.85 -6.66
CA VAL A 12 -3.39 1.71 -7.80
C VAL A 12 -3.46 3.16 -7.35
N VAL A 13 -2.40 3.91 -7.63
CA VAL A 13 -2.36 5.36 -7.45
C VAL A 13 -2.20 6.03 -8.79
N HIS A 14 -2.75 7.23 -8.92
CA HIS A 14 -2.67 7.98 -10.16
C HIS A 14 -1.21 8.18 -10.58
N SER A 15 -0.87 7.91 -11.84
CA SER A 15 0.42 8.29 -12.41
C SER A 15 0.27 8.74 -13.87
N PRO A 16 1.19 9.55 -14.43
CA PRO A 16 1.15 9.90 -15.85
C PRO A 16 1.20 8.68 -16.79
N ALA A 17 1.82 7.58 -16.36
CA ALA A 17 1.94 6.34 -17.11
C ALA A 17 0.83 5.31 -16.81
N HIS A 18 -0.10 5.62 -15.88
CA HIS A 18 -1.29 4.82 -15.56
C HIS A 18 -0.97 3.41 -15.01
N ASP A 19 0.23 3.24 -14.46
CA ASP A 19 0.86 1.94 -14.17
C ASP A 19 1.42 1.82 -12.75
N LEU A 20 1.00 2.69 -11.83
CA LEU A 20 1.67 2.80 -10.53
C LEU A 20 0.85 2.21 -9.39
N LEU A 21 1.51 1.38 -8.58
CA LEU A 21 0.99 0.88 -7.32
C LEU A 21 1.68 1.57 -6.14
N VAL A 22 0.95 1.73 -5.04
CA VAL A 22 1.50 2.03 -3.72
C VAL A 22 1.33 0.82 -2.79
N THR A 23 2.35 0.55 -1.97
CA THR A 23 2.35 -0.51 -0.96
C THR A 23 3.40 -0.23 0.12
N ALA A 24 3.60 -1.14 1.07
CA ALA A 24 4.64 -1.03 2.09
C ALA A 24 5.99 -1.53 1.54
N ALA A 25 7.09 -0.89 1.91
CA ALA A 25 8.42 -1.23 1.40
C ALA A 25 8.88 -2.62 1.87
N HIS A 26 8.47 -3.04 3.08
CA HIS A 26 8.74 -4.38 3.58
C HIS A 26 8.05 -5.49 2.78
N CYS A 27 7.12 -5.16 1.88
CA CYS A 27 6.50 -6.15 1.03
C CYS A 27 7.49 -6.80 0.04
N ILE A 28 8.66 -6.18 -0.15
CA ILE A 28 9.67 -6.58 -1.14
C ILE A 28 10.69 -7.56 -0.54
N THR A 29 10.88 -7.57 0.79
CA THR A 29 12.08 -8.18 1.41
C THR A 29 12.16 -9.72 1.31
N HIS A 30 11.14 -10.39 0.78
CA HIS A 30 11.06 -11.87 0.72
C HIS A 30 10.47 -12.40 -0.60
N VAL A 31 10.73 -11.70 -1.69
CA VAL A 31 10.15 -12.03 -2.99
C VAL A 31 11.14 -12.85 -3.83
N ASP A 32 11.01 -14.17 -3.76
CA ASP A 32 11.63 -15.07 -4.73
C ASP A 32 10.66 -15.31 -5.89
N GLY A 33 10.93 -14.70 -7.05
CA GLY A 33 10.19 -14.92 -8.28
C GLY A 33 9.31 -13.76 -8.74
N LYS A 34 8.39 -14.05 -9.67
CA LYS A 34 7.53 -13.03 -10.28
C LYS A 34 6.38 -12.66 -9.35
N LEU A 35 6.18 -11.36 -9.15
CA LEU A 35 5.02 -10.83 -8.44
C LEU A 35 3.90 -10.43 -9.39
N PHE A 36 2.68 -10.58 -8.88
CA PHE A 36 1.48 -10.19 -9.58
C PHE A 36 0.56 -9.40 -8.66
N PHE A 37 0.00 -8.33 -9.19
CA PHE A 37 -1.08 -7.57 -8.57
C PHE A 37 -2.42 -8.04 -9.13
N ALA A 38 -3.39 -8.32 -8.26
CA ALA A 38 -4.71 -8.80 -8.64
C ALA A 38 -5.78 -7.84 -8.10
N PRO A 39 -6.09 -6.75 -8.83
CA PRO A 39 -7.08 -5.80 -8.35
C PRO A 39 -8.44 -6.47 -8.20
N GLY A 40 -9.15 -6.12 -7.14
CA GLY A 40 -10.46 -6.70 -6.82
C GLY A 40 -10.44 -8.18 -6.45
N TYR A 41 -9.27 -8.74 -6.08
CA TYR A 41 -9.17 -10.14 -5.68
C TYR A 41 -10.16 -10.48 -4.56
N ARG A 42 -10.95 -11.54 -4.76
CA ARG A 42 -11.86 -12.08 -3.74
C ARG A 42 -12.20 -13.53 -4.03
N ASN A 43 -12.09 -14.41 -3.04
CA ASN A 43 -12.53 -15.82 -3.10
C ASN A 43 -11.98 -16.56 -4.33
N GLY A 44 -10.67 -16.57 -4.52
CA GLY A 44 -10.04 -17.21 -5.68
C GLY A 44 -10.15 -16.45 -7.01
N ARG A 45 -10.89 -15.33 -7.07
CA ARG A 45 -11.20 -14.64 -8.33
C ARG A 45 -10.44 -13.32 -8.44
N ALA A 46 -9.85 -13.08 -9.60
CA ALA A 46 -9.23 -11.82 -10.00
C ALA A 46 -10.03 -11.23 -11.17
N PRO A 47 -11.12 -10.47 -10.91
CA PRO A 47 -12.06 -10.04 -11.95
C PRO A 47 -11.45 -9.12 -13.01
N TYR A 48 -10.35 -8.43 -12.65
CA TYR A 48 -9.61 -7.53 -13.53
C TYR A 48 -8.27 -8.13 -13.99
N GLY A 49 -8.13 -9.46 -13.90
CA GLY A 49 -6.90 -10.17 -14.24
C GLY A 49 -5.78 -10.02 -13.22
N THR A 50 -4.60 -10.53 -13.59
CA THR A 50 -3.37 -10.46 -12.79
C THR A 50 -2.31 -9.69 -13.58
N TRP A 51 -1.75 -8.67 -12.95
CA TRP A 51 -0.86 -7.69 -13.56
C TRP A 51 0.57 -7.94 -13.08
N PRO A 52 1.54 -8.17 -13.98
CA PRO A 52 2.92 -8.42 -13.56
C PRO A 52 3.49 -7.16 -12.91
N VAL A 53 4.02 -7.31 -11.70
CA VAL A 53 4.71 -6.21 -11.00
C VAL A 53 6.16 -6.17 -11.49
N GLY A 54 6.60 -4.99 -11.90
CA GLY A 54 7.92 -4.73 -12.47
C GLY A 54 8.84 -4.02 -11.48
N GLU A 55 9.35 -2.86 -11.88
CA GLU A 55 10.31 -2.07 -11.11
C GLU A 55 9.70 -1.49 -9.84
N TRP A 56 10.51 -1.47 -8.78
CA TRP A 56 10.15 -0.92 -7.48
C TRP A 56 10.91 0.38 -7.23
N VAL A 57 10.20 1.35 -6.67
CA VAL A 57 10.78 2.63 -6.23
C VAL A 57 10.75 2.67 -4.71
N LEU A 58 11.94 2.59 -4.12
CA LEU A 58 12.15 2.49 -2.67
C LEU A 58 12.74 3.80 -2.11
N PRO A 59 12.33 4.22 -0.91
CA PRO A 59 12.94 5.36 -0.24
C PRO A 59 14.32 5.02 0.29
N ALA A 60 15.22 6.01 0.30
CA ALA A 60 16.61 5.84 0.72
C ALA A 60 16.75 5.27 2.13
N GLY A 61 15.93 5.72 3.08
CA GLY A 61 15.93 5.22 4.47
C GLY A 61 15.59 3.72 4.56
N TRP A 62 14.70 3.23 3.70
CA TRP A 62 14.41 1.80 3.61
C TRP A 62 15.59 1.01 3.05
N THR A 63 16.21 1.51 1.99
CA THR A 63 17.35 0.82 1.36
C THR A 63 18.61 0.82 2.21
N ALA A 64 18.81 1.84 3.04
CA ALA A 64 19.98 1.96 3.91
C ALA A 64 19.87 1.02 5.11
N ASP A 65 18.81 1.17 5.91
CA ASP A 65 18.72 0.54 7.23
C ASP A 65 17.38 -0.14 7.50
N LYS A 66 16.50 -0.25 6.49
CA LYS A 66 15.11 -0.73 6.64
C LYS A 66 14.34 0.09 7.70
N ASP A 67 14.56 1.40 7.66
CA ASP A 67 13.92 2.34 8.58
C ASP A 67 12.39 2.25 8.48
N GLU A 68 11.73 2.04 9.61
CA GLU A 68 10.27 1.95 9.67
C GLU A 68 9.59 3.28 9.31
N ASP A 69 10.28 4.42 9.47
CA ASP A 69 9.79 5.72 9.02
C ASP A 69 9.84 5.88 7.50
N SER A 70 10.40 4.89 6.80
CA SER A 70 10.48 4.81 5.34
C SER A 70 9.74 3.59 4.77
N ASP A 71 8.83 2.96 5.52
CA ASP A 71 8.11 1.76 5.06
C ASP A 71 6.92 2.06 4.13
N VAL A 72 7.21 2.70 3.01
CA VAL A 72 6.29 2.95 1.89
C VAL A 72 7.07 2.82 0.59
N ALA A 73 6.46 2.21 -0.43
CA ALA A 73 7.09 1.99 -1.72
C ALA A 73 6.08 2.13 -2.86
N PHE A 74 6.61 2.37 -4.05
CA PHE A 74 5.84 2.26 -5.28
C PHE A 74 6.36 1.12 -6.15
N ALA A 75 5.48 0.62 -7.02
CA ALA A 75 5.86 -0.38 -8.02
C ALA A 75 5.16 -0.10 -9.34
N HIS A 76 5.90 -0.18 -10.43
CA HIS A 76 5.34 -0.16 -11.78
C HIS A 76 4.72 -1.52 -12.10
N VAL A 77 3.63 -1.52 -12.86
CA VAL A 77 3.01 -2.74 -13.38
C VAL A 77 3.02 -2.78 -14.90
N GLY A 78 3.29 -3.96 -15.44
CA GLY A 78 3.23 -4.19 -16.89
C GLY A 78 1.79 -4.16 -17.42
N GLU A 79 1.64 -3.88 -18.71
CA GLU A 79 0.34 -3.95 -19.38
C GLU A 79 -0.21 -5.37 -19.44
N VAL A 80 -1.54 -5.46 -19.46
CA VAL A 80 -2.26 -6.71 -19.77
C VAL A 80 -3.21 -6.42 -20.92
N ASP A 81 -3.05 -7.17 -22.01
CA ASP A 81 -3.81 -6.99 -23.26
C ASP A 81 -3.75 -5.56 -23.82
N GLY A 82 -2.58 -4.92 -23.73
CA GLY A 82 -2.35 -3.55 -24.22
C GLY A 82 -3.03 -2.45 -23.40
N ARG A 83 -3.55 -2.77 -22.21
CA ARG A 83 -4.19 -1.81 -21.30
C ARG A 83 -3.29 -1.55 -20.09
N ARG A 84 -3.40 -0.34 -19.53
CA ARG A 84 -2.78 0.03 -18.25
C ARG A 84 -3.73 -0.29 -17.10
N VAL A 85 -3.18 -0.55 -15.91
CA VAL A 85 -4.00 -0.96 -14.77
C VAL A 85 -4.96 0.15 -14.34
N GLU A 86 -4.49 1.40 -14.34
CA GLU A 86 -5.30 2.55 -13.93
C GLU A 86 -6.47 2.79 -14.90
N ASP A 87 -6.29 2.53 -16.19
CA ASP A 87 -7.38 2.62 -17.18
C ASP A 87 -8.51 1.61 -16.92
N VAL A 88 -8.18 0.49 -16.28
CA VAL A 88 -9.14 -0.61 -16.02
C VAL A 88 -9.86 -0.42 -14.69
N VAL A 89 -9.15 0.00 -13.65
CA VAL A 89 -9.70 0.03 -12.27
C VAL A 89 -9.69 1.41 -11.62
N GLY A 90 -9.19 2.43 -12.29
CA GLY A 90 -8.94 3.76 -11.74
C GLY A 90 -7.71 3.79 -10.83
N GLY A 91 -7.34 5.00 -10.40
CA GLY A 91 -6.21 5.25 -9.51
C GLY A 91 -6.58 6.28 -8.46
N ASN A 92 -6.27 6.00 -7.20
CA ASN A 92 -6.46 6.97 -6.13
C ASN A 92 -5.38 8.06 -6.23
N ARG A 93 -5.72 9.32 -5.92
CA ARG A 93 -4.66 10.34 -5.76
C ARG A 93 -3.83 10.01 -4.52
N PHE A 94 -2.51 10.06 -4.65
CA PHE A 94 -1.60 9.97 -3.51
C PHE A 94 -1.42 11.36 -2.89
N ALA A 95 -1.77 11.52 -1.61
CA ALA A 95 -1.79 12.80 -0.93
C ALA A 95 -0.75 12.86 0.19
N THR A 96 0.16 13.81 0.07
CA THR A 96 1.24 14.05 1.03
C THR A 96 1.06 15.38 1.76
N GLY A 97 1.68 15.54 2.93
CA GLY A 97 1.60 16.76 3.75
C GLY A 97 0.27 16.89 4.50
N THR A 98 -0.52 15.83 4.57
CA THR A 98 -1.75 15.79 5.36
C THR A 98 -1.44 15.67 6.85
N VAL A 99 -2.21 16.37 7.69
CA VAL A 99 -2.11 16.24 9.14
C VAL A 99 -2.80 14.94 9.58
N ALA A 100 -2.11 14.11 10.37
CA ALA A 100 -2.69 12.90 10.94
C ALA A 100 -3.98 13.22 11.71
N GLY A 101 -5.07 12.52 11.39
CA GLY A 101 -6.37 12.75 12.01
C GLY A 101 -7.08 14.02 11.53
N ALA A 102 -6.68 14.65 10.43
CA ALA A 102 -7.47 15.72 9.80
C ALA A 102 -8.85 15.20 9.32
N SER A 103 -8.89 13.96 8.84
CA SER A 103 -10.09 13.22 8.42
C SER A 103 -10.06 11.80 9.00
N ALA A 104 -11.22 11.14 9.02
CA ALA A 104 -11.26 9.69 9.20
C ALA A 104 -10.74 9.01 7.92
N VAL A 105 -10.16 7.84 8.07
CA VAL A 105 -9.65 7.03 6.96
C VAL A 105 -10.36 5.68 6.91
N THR A 106 -10.52 5.14 5.71
CA THR A 106 -11.00 3.78 5.49
C THR A 106 -9.87 2.93 4.94
N LEU A 107 -9.55 1.86 5.64
CA LEU A 107 -8.53 0.88 5.27
C LEU A 107 -9.19 -0.26 4.49
N PHE A 108 -8.51 -0.73 3.45
CA PHE A 108 -8.89 -1.92 2.70
C PHE A 108 -7.71 -2.88 2.63
N GLY A 109 -7.85 -4.08 3.18
CA GLY A 109 -6.76 -5.05 3.26
C GLY A 109 -7.21 -6.47 2.96
N LEU A 110 -6.32 -7.30 2.44
CA LEU A 110 -6.57 -8.73 2.23
C LEU A 110 -5.69 -9.56 3.18
N PRO A 111 -6.23 -10.06 4.30
CA PRO A 111 -5.45 -10.87 5.23
C PRO A 111 -5.17 -12.27 4.66
N ASP A 112 -3.96 -12.80 4.84
CA ASP A 112 -3.54 -14.11 4.31
C ASP A 112 -4.39 -15.28 4.80
N ALA A 113 -4.91 -15.15 6.03
CA ALA A 113 -5.76 -16.16 6.65
C ALA A 113 -7.17 -16.20 6.03
N ARG A 114 -7.51 -15.29 5.10
CA ARG A 114 -8.85 -15.13 4.53
C ARG A 114 -8.76 -14.86 3.03
N GLU A 115 -9.78 -15.29 2.29
CA GLU A 115 -9.86 -15.03 0.84
C GLU A 115 -10.72 -13.81 0.50
N THR A 116 -11.24 -13.10 1.51
CA THR A 116 -12.05 -11.89 1.37
C THR A 116 -11.36 -10.70 2.00
N PRO A 117 -11.41 -9.52 1.35
CA PRO A 117 -10.87 -8.31 1.95
C PRO A 117 -11.66 -7.91 3.20
N VAL A 118 -10.96 -7.26 4.13
CA VAL A 118 -11.51 -6.59 5.29
C VAL A 118 -11.46 -5.08 5.09
N MET A 119 -12.39 -4.39 5.74
CA MET A 119 -12.47 -2.94 5.73
C MET A 119 -12.70 -2.43 7.16
N CYS A 120 -12.08 -1.31 7.48
CA CYS A 120 -12.29 -0.61 8.74
C CYS A 120 -12.19 0.90 8.50
N THR A 121 -13.00 1.67 9.22
CA THR A 121 -12.90 3.13 9.24
C THR A 121 -12.60 3.58 10.66
N ASP A 122 -11.57 4.40 10.81
CA ASP A 122 -11.20 5.02 12.09
C ASP A 122 -10.52 6.37 11.83
N ARG A 123 -10.34 7.17 12.88
CA ARG A 123 -9.62 8.44 12.81
C ARG A 123 -8.16 8.25 13.22
N PRO A 124 -7.19 8.52 12.33
CA PRO A 124 -5.78 8.36 12.69
C PRO A 124 -5.39 9.24 13.87
N VAL A 125 -4.53 8.70 14.72
CA VAL A 125 -3.87 9.43 15.80
C VAL A 125 -2.37 9.43 15.54
N ALA A 126 -1.75 10.60 15.64
CA ALA A 126 -0.30 10.74 15.49
C ALA A 126 0.45 9.91 16.55
N ARG A 127 1.56 9.30 16.13
CA ARG A 127 2.52 8.59 16.98
C ARG A 127 3.89 9.18 16.70
N GLY A 128 4.25 10.24 17.42
CA GLY A 128 5.45 11.00 17.08
C GLY A 128 5.26 11.81 15.78
N LEU A 129 6.36 12.14 15.12
CA LEU A 129 6.36 13.03 13.94
C LEU A 129 6.17 12.28 12.62
N THR A 130 6.55 11.01 12.58
CA THR A 130 6.71 10.22 11.36
C THR A 130 5.72 9.08 11.24
N GLN A 131 4.97 8.75 12.30
CA GLN A 131 4.03 7.63 12.33
C GLN A 131 2.63 8.08 12.76
N GLN A 132 1.65 7.34 12.31
CA GLN A 132 0.24 7.46 12.69
C GLN A 132 -0.37 6.08 12.88
N ARG A 133 -1.45 5.98 13.66
CA ARG A 133 -2.12 4.70 13.93
C ARG A 133 -3.63 4.82 13.93
N VAL A 134 -4.29 3.69 13.67
CA VAL A 134 -5.74 3.48 13.81
C VAL A 134 -6.02 2.21 14.59
N HIS A 135 -7.18 2.15 15.23
CA HIS A 135 -7.72 0.97 15.89
C HIS A 135 -8.64 0.22 14.93
N CYS A 136 -8.05 -0.62 14.08
CA CYS A 136 -8.75 -1.39 13.06
C CYS A 136 -8.52 -2.89 13.24
N PRO A 137 -9.44 -3.62 13.92
CA PRO A 137 -9.32 -5.05 14.12
C PRO A 137 -9.49 -5.86 12.84
N GLY A 138 -8.78 -6.99 12.79
CA GLY A 138 -8.83 -7.95 11.69
C GLY A 138 -7.79 -7.71 10.58
N PHE A 139 -6.88 -6.76 10.77
CA PHE A 139 -5.76 -6.48 9.85
C PHE A 139 -4.52 -7.30 10.26
N SER A 140 -4.59 -8.62 10.03
CA SER A 140 -3.48 -9.55 10.27
C SER A 140 -2.51 -9.61 9.09
N GLY A 141 -1.47 -10.46 9.15
CA GLY A 141 -0.54 -10.69 8.03
C GLY A 141 -1.23 -10.82 6.67
N GLY A 142 -0.63 -10.24 5.63
CA GLY A 142 -1.21 -10.04 4.30
C GLY A 142 -1.78 -8.65 4.05
N THR A 143 -2.18 -7.93 5.10
CA THR A 143 -2.74 -6.56 4.96
C THR A 143 -1.69 -5.46 4.87
N SER A 144 -0.40 -5.78 4.99
CA SER A 144 0.68 -4.84 4.72
C SER A 144 0.52 -4.20 3.34
N GLY A 145 0.70 -2.89 3.25
CA GLY A 145 0.47 -2.10 2.05
C GLY A 145 -0.99 -1.71 1.78
N SER A 146 -1.92 -2.01 2.68
CA SER A 146 -3.33 -1.55 2.58
C SER A 146 -3.40 -0.02 2.50
N PRO A 147 -4.10 0.56 1.51
CA PRO A 147 -4.28 2.01 1.44
C PRO A 147 -5.18 2.52 2.57
N TRP A 148 -4.86 3.70 3.11
CA TRP A 148 -5.72 4.46 4.02
C TRP A 148 -6.35 5.58 3.20
N LEU A 149 -7.63 5.41 2.88
CA LEU A 149 -8.36 6.35 2.03
C LEU A 149 -9.09 7.37 2.89
N ASP A 150 -8.87 8.66 2.64
CA ASP A 150 -9.68 9.71 3.28
C ASP A 150 -11.09 9.80 2.69
N GLY A 151 -11.92 10.71 3.22
CA GLY A 151 -13.30 10.92 2.75
C GLY A 151 -13.43 11.36 1.28
N SER A 152 -12.34 11.76 0.63
CA SER A 152 -12.30 12.10 -0.80
C SER A 152 -11.69 10.99 -1.67
N GLY A 153 -11.35 9.85 -1.07
CA GLY A 153 -10.74 8.71 -1.74
C GLY A 153 -9.25 8.88 -2.03
N GLN A 154 -8.55 9.80 -1.35
CA GLN A 154 -7.11 9.97 -1.49
C GLN A 154 -6.35 9.01 -0.57
N VAL A 155 -5.24 8.46 -1.04
CA VAL A 155 -4.31 7.70 -0.20
C VAL A 155 -3.56 8.69 0.67
N VAL A 156 -3.84 8.68 1.98
CA VAL A 156 -3.21 9.54 3.00
C VAL A 156 -2.37 8.74 4.01
N GLY A 157 -2.27 7.43 3.77
CA GLY A 157 -1.48 6.48 4.54
C GLY A 157 -1.47 5.12 3.85
N VAL A 158 -0.51 4.31 4.25
CA VAL A 158 -0.30 2.93 3.79
C VAL A 158 0.02 2.07 5.01
N LEU A 159 -0.71 0.97 5.21
CA LEU A 159 -0.48 0.08 6.36
C LEU A 159 0.94 -0.47 6.31
N GLY A 160 1.73 -0.14 7.32
CA GLY A 160 3.15 -0.44 7.39
C GLY A 160 3.77 0.39 8.52
N GLY A 161 5.01 0.81 8.34
CA GLY A 161 5.66 1.69 9.30
C GLY A 161 6.04 0.95 10.57
N HIS A 162 5.71 1.53 11.73
CA HIS A 162 6.09 0.99 13.03
C HIS A 162 5.82 -0.51 13.15
N GLN A 163 6.85 -1.30 13.42
CA GLN A 163 6.77 -2.77 13.49
C GLN A 163 6.09 -3.43 12.26
N ARG A 164 6.29 -2.89 11.05
CA ARG A 164 5.67 -3.36 9.79
C ARG A 164 4.14 -3.28 9.78
N GLY A 165 3.56 -2.31 10.49
CA GLY A 165 2.10 -2.16 10.61
C GLY A 165 1.55 -2.50 11.99
N GLY A 166 2.40 -2.91 12.94
CA GLY A 166 2.04 -3.21 14.31
C GLY A 166 2.27 -4.68 14.68
N SER A 167 2.28 -4.95 15.99
CA SER A 167 2.46 -6.30 16.55
C SER A 167 1.15 -7.07 16.79
N THR A 168 -0.01 -6.43 16.57
CA THR A 168 -1.34 -7.04 16.76
C THR A 168 -2.23 -6.73 15.56
N ALA A 169 -3.25 -7.54 15.32
CA ALA A 169 -4.21 -7.31 14.24
C ALA A 169 -5.23 -6.21 14.54
N ASP A 170 -5.15 -5.57 15.72
CA ASP A 170 -6.13 -4.59 16.23
C ASP A 170 -5.69 -3.14 16.07
N VAL A 171 -4.39 -2.90 15.91
CA VAL A 171 -3.82 -1.57 15.76
C VAL A 171 -2.92 -1.57 14.54
N SER A 172 -3.31 -0.79 13.54
CA SER A 172 -2.55 -0.63 12.31
C SER A 172 -1.77 0.67 12.33
N TYR A 173 -0.53 0.63 11.89
CA TYR A 173 0.34 1.79 11.74
C TYR A 173 0.52 2.18 10.28
N SER A 174 0.93 3.43 10.08
CA SER A 174 1.35 3.95 8.80
C SER A 174 2.37 5.07 9.00
N VAL A 175 3.31 5.19 8.07
CA VAL A 175 4.14 6.39 7.93
C VAL A 175 3.25 7.60 7.66
N VAL A 176 3.54 8.74 8.28
CA VAL A 176 2.96 10.03 7.90
C VAL A 176 3.56 10.41 6.55
N LEU A 177 2.72 10.55 5.53
CA LEU A 177 3.15 10.82 4.15
C LEU A 177 3.65 12.26 3.99
N GLY A 178 4.86 12.54 4.50
CA GLY A 178 5.50 13.85 4.47
C GLY A 178 6.31 14.11 3.21
N ARG A 179 7.31 14.99 3.34
CA ARG A 179 8.19 15.41 2.23
C ARG A 179 8.91 14.24 1.55
N ALA A 180 9.44 13.29 2.33
CA ALA A 180 10.13 12.12 1.79
C ALA A 180 9.20 11.25 0.92
N ALA A 181 7.95 11.06 1.34
CA ALA A 181 6.96 10.35 0.53
C ALA A 181 6.59 11.12 -0.75
N ALA A 182 6.54 12.45 -0.70
CA ALA A 182 6.30 13.29 -1.87
C ALA A 182 7.46 13.23 -2.89
N GLU A 183 8.70 13.21 -2.39
CA GLU A 183 9.91 12.99 -3.20
C GLU A 183 9.90 11.61 -3.84
N LEU A 184 9.58 10.56 -3.06
CA LEU A 184 9.47 9.20 -3.56
C LEU A 184 8.41 9.06 -4.66
N TYR A 185 7.22 9.63 -4.46
CA TYR A 185 6.15 9.60 -5.45
C TYR A 185 6.56 10.33 -6.75
N ARG A 186 7.20 11.49 -6.64
CA ARG A 186 7.76 12.22 -7.79
C ARG A 186 8.78 11.41 -8.57
N THR A 187 9.71 10.74 -7.88
CA THR A 187 10.64 9.81 -8.53
C THR A 187 9.88 8.70 -9.27
N ALA A 188 8.86 8.12 -8.65
CA ALA A 188 8.07 7.05 -9.24
C ALA A 188 7.20 7.51 -10.43
N THR A 189 6.77 8.76 -10.47
CA THR A 189 6.00 9.32 -11.60
C THR A 189 6.87 10.01 -12.66
N GLY A 190 8.19 10.09 -12.45
CA GLY A 190 9.10 10.84 -13.32
C GLY A 190 8.80 12.34 -13.40
N SER A 191 8.32 12.94 -12.29
CA SER A 191 7.83 14.33 -12.21
C SER A 191 8.61 15.21 -11.24
#